data_AF-A0A434ACV6-F1
#
_entry.id   AF-A0A434ACV6-F1
#
_cell.length_a   1.000
_cell.length_b   1.000
_cell.length_c   1.000
_cell.angle_alpha   90.00
_cell.angle_beta   90.00
_cell.angle_gamma   90.00
#
_symmetry.space_group_name_H-M   'P 1'
#
loop_
_entity.id
_entity.type
_entity.pdbx_description
1 polymer ?
#
loop_
_entity_poly.entity_id
_entity_poly.type
_entity_poly.pdbx_seq_one_letter_code
_entity_poly.pdbx_strand_id
1 'polypeptide(L)'
;MVRLVNKLKPLLGIIIFCNSIFVVAQTTKKNDSIFMMNGEKKEGSILSIKDKTIKFVYTGETLEYELEKADINKIVFASGRTEIINYFGNSEPDTRQSRPSDRKGKIAVLPFELISNDPSLDVYLLGEQLQAETYLSIKKYTSGLEMQDPITTNNLLAKYKLPYANLKAISPKEMAELLAVEIVVYGTANIRNSGASTYHGGFVSQNVMETKKKDGKKEKTNAFGTEYSSNSTTTVTNFDTKIILNFFNDRGADIYAVSRNSFGSDVDAYLATINYLVKRCPFGSKAKR
;
A
#
# COMPACT_ATOMS: atom_id res chain seq x y z
N MET A 1 53.80 54.11 -23.48
CA MET A 1 52.86 53.01 -23.83
C MET A 1 53.22 51.63 -23.24
N VAL A 2 54.21 51.47 -22.35
CA VAL A 2 54.58 50.12 -21.84
C VAL A 2 53.93 49.77 -20.48
N ARG A 3 53.48 50.76 -19.71
CA ARG A 3 52.92 50.53 -18.35
C ARG A 3 51.43 50.18 -18.31
N LEU A 4 50.66 50.42 -19.37
CA LEU A 4 49.21 50.12 -19.39
C LEU A 4 48.93 48.63 -19.70
N VAL A 5 49.81 47.98 -20.46
CA VAL A 5 49.63 46.59 -20.92
C VAL A 5 49.81 45.57 -19.78
N ASN A 6 50.62 45.89 -18.75
CA ASN A 6 50.92 44.95 -17.67
C ASN A 6 49.87 44.90 -16.55
N LYS A 7 48.94 45.86 -16.47
CA LYS A 7 47.80 45.79 -15.54
C LYS A 7 46.55 45.13 -16.15
N LEU A 8 46.54 44.91 -17.47
CA LEU A 8 45.43 44.27 -18.17
C LEU A 8 45.54 42.72 -18.19
N LYS A 9 46.74 42.17 -17.94
CA LYS A 9 47.00 40.73 -17.90
C LYS A 9 46.34 39.99 -16.73
N PRO A 10 46.35 40.50 -15.47
CA PRO A 10 45.64 39.81 -14.39
C PRO A 10 44.12 39.96 -14.47
N LEU A 11 43.62 41.00 -15.15
CA LEU A 11 42.17 41.21 -15.32
C LEU A 11 41.57 40.27 -16.37
N LEU A 12 42.32 39.97 -17.45
CA LEU A 12 41.89 39.04 -18.48
C LEU A 12 41.87 37.57 -17.98
N GLY A 13 42.72 37.22 -17.02
CA GLY A 13 42.77 35.89 -16.41
C GLY A 13 41.56 35.59 -15.50
N ILE A 14 40.99 36.61 -14.86
CA ILE A 14 39.83 36.45 -13.96
C ILE A 14 38.52 36.30 -14.75
N ILE A 15 38.40 36.96 -15.91
CA ILE A 15 37.19 36.85 -16.75
C ILE A 15 37.09 35.49 -17.46
N ILE A 16 38.24 34.85 -17.75
CA ILE A 16 38.28 33.52 -18.38
C ILE A 16 38.03 32.39 -17.35
N PHE A 17 38.31 32.62 -16.05
CA PHE A 17 38.10 31.60 -15.01
C PHE A 17 36.66 31.58 -14.45
N CYS A 18 35.85 32.61 -14.69
CA CYS A 18 34.47 32.70 -14.19
C CYS A 18 33.39 32.05 -15.10
N ASN A 19 33.77 31.40 -16.21
CA ASN A 19 32.80 30.85 -17.18
C ASN A 19 32.71 29.30 -17.22
N SER A 20 33.36 28.57 -16.30
CA SER A 20 33.45 27.10 -16.37
C SER A 20 32.61 26.32 -15.36
N ILE A 21 31.64 26.95 -14.70
CA ILE A 21 30.66 26.23 -13.86
C ILE A 21 29.24 26.46 -14.37
N PHE A 22 29.00 26.10 -15.63
CA PHE A 22 27.67 25.61 -15.99
C PHE A 22 27.65 24.13 -15.62
N VAL A 23 27.30 23.85 -14.36
CA VAL A 23 26.70 22.56 -14.02
C VAL A 23 25.38 22.56 -14.78
N VAL A 24 25.39 21.98 -15.99
CA VAL A 24 24.17 21.48 -16.60
C VAL A 24 23.69 20.44 -15.61
N ALA A 25 22.70 20.82 -14.80
CA ALA A 25 21.83 19.87 -14.17
C ALA A 25 21.25 19.05 -15.32
N GLN A 26 21.88 17.92 -15.64
CA GLN A 26 21.23 16.87 -16.39
C GLN A 26 20.19 16.31 -15.43
N THR A 27 19.06 17.01 -15.33
CA THR A 27 17.80 16.37 -15.04
C THR A 27 17.71 15.26 -16.05
N THR A 28 18.05 14.04 -15.63
CA THR A 28 17.72 12.83 -16.36
C THR A 28 16.22 12.91 -16.47
N LYS A 29 15.75 13.36 -17.64
CA LYS A 29 14.33 13.47 -17.94
C LYS A 29 13.83 12.04 -17.77
N LYS A 30 13.12 11.79 -16.68
CA LYS A 30 12.63 10.46 -16.37
C LYS A 30 11.66 10.13 -17.49
N ASN A 31 11.95 9.09 -18.25
CA ASN A 31 11.13 8.69 -19.39
C ASN A 31 9.96 7.84 -18.90
N ASP A 32 8.88 7.83 -19.67
CA ASP A 32 7.83 6.85 -19.52
C ASP A 32 8.39 5.46 -19.88
N SER A 33 7.89 4.42 -19.22
CA SER A 33 8.22 3.03 -19.50
C SER A 33 6.95 2.24 -19.80
N ILE A 34 6.88 1.65 -20.98
CA ILE A 34 5.80 0.73 -21.38
C ILE A 34 6.32 -0.69 -21.21
N PHE A 35 5.59 -1.50 -20.47
CA PHE A 35 5.83 -2.93 -20.33
C PHE A 35 4.83 -3.66 -21.20
N MET A 36 5.32 -4.44 -22.16
CA MET A 36 4.53 -5.19 -23.11
C MET A 36 4.10 -6.54 -22.54
N MET A 37 3.07 -7.13 -23.14
CA MET A 37 2.53 -8.45 -22.79
C MET A 37 3.49 -9.61 -23.11
N ASN A 38 4.47 -9.38 -23.97
CA ASN A 38 5.56 -10.33 -24.25
C ASN A 38 6.75 -10.17 -23.28
N GLY A 39 6.68 -9.24 -22.32
CA GLY A 39 7.76 -8.94 -21.37
C GLY A 39 8.78 -7.90 -21.86
N GLU A 40 8.64 -7.39 -23.08
CA GLU A 40 9.49 -6.31 -23.60
C GLU A 40 9.23 -5.01 -22.84
N LYS A 41 10.29 -4.24 -22.57
CA LYS A 41 10.20 -2.90 -21.98
C LYS A 41 10.60 -1.86 -23.03
N LYS A 42 9.73 -0.87 -23.26
CA LYS A 42 9.98 0.27 -24.15
C LYS A 42 10.08 1.56 -23.33
N GLU A 43 11.17 2.30 -23.50
CA GLU A 43 11.43 3.56 -22.79
C GLU A 43 11.34 4.77 -23.74
N GLY A 44 10.62 5.81 -23.33
CA GLY A 44 10.34 6.94 -24.21
C GLY A 44 9.32 7.94 -23.64
N SER A 45 8.56 8.59 -24.50
CA SER A 45 7.52 9.56 -24.13
C SER A 45 6.19 9.18 -24.76
N ILE A 46 5.14 9.13 -23.95
CA ILE A 46 3.78 8.90 -24.42
C ILE A 46 3.18 10.23 -24.87
N LEU A 47 2.74 10.28 -26.14
CA LEU A 47 2.15 11.47 -26.74
C LEU A 47 0.64 11.52 -26.55
N SER A 48 -0.04 10.38 -26.72
CA SER A 48 -1.49 10.31 -26.57
C SER A 48 -1.95 8.89 -26.29
N ILE A 49 -3.05 8.77 -25.54
CA ILE A 49 -3.71 7.51 -25.23
C ILE A 49 -5.12 7.56 -25.82
N LYS A 50 -5.41 6.69 -26.78
CA LYS A 50 -6.73 6.52 -27.40
C LYS A 50 -7.40 5.23 -26.89
N ASP A 51 -8.62 4.94 -27.35
CA ASP A 51 -9.37 3.76 -26.91
C ASP A 51 -8.63 2.45 -27.18
N LYS A 52 -8.03 2.29 -28.35
CA LYS A 52 -7.34 1.05 -28.76
C LYS A 52 -5.82 1.17 -28.87
N THR A 53 -5.29 2.38 -29.00
CA THR A 53 -3.88 2.59 -29.31
C THR A 53 -3.24 3.66 -28.43
N ILE A 54 -1.92 3.63 -28.34
CA ILE A 54 -1.10 4.61 -27.66
C ILE A 54 -0.05 5.11 -28.65
N LYS A 55 0.07 6.44 -28.76
CA LYS A 55 1.17 7.06 -29.49
C LYS A 55 2.36 7.25 -28.58
N PHE A 56 3.53 6.81 -29.03
CA PHE A 56 4.74 6.73 -28.25
C PHE A 56 5.96 7.11 -29.11
N VAL A 57 6.96 7.72 -28.49
CA VAL A 57 8.25 8.06 -29.13
C VAL A 57 9.37 7.51 -28.27
N TYR A 58 10.30 6.73 -28.85
CA TYR A 58 11.44 6.22 -28.10
C TYR A 58 12.38 7.34 -27.64
N THR A 59 13.08 7.07 -26.54
CA THR A 59 14.13 7.98 -26.06
C THR A 59 15.18 8.22 -27.14
N GLY A 60 15.40 9.48 -27.51
CA GLY A 60 16.40 9.88 -28.51
C GLY A 60 15.90 9.82 -29.95
N GLU A 61 14.65 9.41 -30.18
CA GLU A 61 14.02 9.41 -31.50
C GLU A 61 12.97 10.54 -31.63
N THR A 62 12.61 10.88 -32.86
CA THR A 62 11.53 11.84 -33.17
C THR A 62 10.33 11.18 -33.86
N LEU A 63 10.43 9.88 -34.17
CA LEU A 63 9.42 9.15 -34.90
C LEU A 63 8.28 8.70 -33.97
N GLU A 64 7.04 8.95 -34.38
CA GLU A 64 5.86 8.52 -33.65
C GLU A 64 5.52 7.06 -33.98
N TYR A 65 5.41 6.24 -32.95
CA TYR A 65 4.95 4.85 -33.03
C TYR A 65 3.54 4.76 -32.47
N GLU A 66 2.71 3.93 -33.10
CA GLU A 66 1.39 3.60 -32.61
C GLU A 66 1.40 2.16 -32.11
N LEU A 67 1.17 1.98 -30.81
CA LEU A 67 1.16 0.69 -30.14
C LEU A 67 -0.28 0.30 -29.82
N GLU A 68 -0.66 -0.94 -30.09
CA GLU A 68 -1.97 -1.45 -29.69
C GLU A 68 -2.00 -1.68 -28.18
N LYS A 69 -3.07 -1.21 -27.53
CA LYS A 69 -3.26 -1.43 -26.10
C LYS A 69 -3.29 -2.91 -25.77
N ALA A 70 -3.78 -3.78 -26.66
CA ALA A 70 -3.84 -5.22 -26.46
C ALA A 70 -2.47 -5.87 -26.16
N ASP A 71 -1.40 -5.27 -26.70
CA ASP A 71 -0.03 -5.76 -26.53
C ASP A 71 0.68 -5.14 -25.32
N ILE A 72 0.04 -4.21 -24.62
CA ILE A 72 0.62 -3.48 -23.49
C ILE A 72 0.11 -4.09 -22.18
N ASN A 73 1.01 -4.45 -21.28
CA ASN A 73 0.68 -4.83 -19.91
C ASN A 73 0.43 -3.57 -19.06
N LYS A 74 1.45 -2.74 -18.87
CA LYS A 74 1.36 -1.54 -18.02
C LYS A 74 2.25 -0.42 -18.51
N ILE A 75 1.94 0.77 -18.04
CA ILE A 75 2.67 2.01 -18.29
C ILE A 75 3.13 2.55 -16.95
N VAL A 76 4.39 2.94 -16.87
CA VAL A 76 4.95 3.70 -15.75
C VAL A 76 5.34 5.07 -16.29
N PHE A 77 4.60 6.09 -15.89
CA PHE A 77 4.86 7.46 -16.34
C PHE A 77 6.10 8.03 -15.66
N ALA A 78 6.73 9.01 -16.31
CA ALA A 78 7.80 9.83 -15.76
C ALA A 78 7.50 10.35 -14.34
N SER A 79 6.23 10.69 -14.08
CA SER A 79 5.74 11.16 -12.78
C SER A 79 5.74 10.10 -11.68
N GLY A 80 5.91 8.82 -12.01
CA GLY A 80 5.77 7.68 -11.09
C GLY A 80 4.36 7.08 -11.05
N ARG A 81 3.37 7.71 -11.69
CA ARG A 81 2.04 7.10 -11.87
C ARG A 81 2.18 5.79 -12.66
N THR A 82 1.49 4.74 -12.23
CA THR A 82 1.39 3.48 -12.98
C THR A 82 -0.03 3.29 -13.49
N GLU A 83 -0.18 2.89 -14.74
CA GLU A 83 -1.47 2.58 -15.37
C GLU A 83 -1.38 1.17 -15.99
N ILE A 84 -2.18 0.25 -15.48
CA ILE A 84 -2.24 -1.13 -15.97
C ILE A 84 -3.25 -1.18 -17.11
N ILE A 85 -2.80 -1.59 -18.30
CA ILE A 85 -3.60 -1.69 -19.53
C ILE A 85 -4.16 -3.11 -19.69
N ASN A 86 -3.32 -4.13 -19.50
CA ASN A 86 -3.72 -5.54 -19.49
C ASN A 86 -2.96 -6.32 -18.42
N TYR A 87 -3.57 -7.40 -17.97
CA TYR A 87 -2.96 -8.36 -17.08
C TYR A 87 -2.51 -9.58 -17.89
N PHE A 88 -1.37 -10.18 -17.53
CA PHE A 88 -0.94 -11.44 -18.14
C PHE A 88 -2.04 -12.50 -17.94
N GLY A 89 -2.55 -13.09 -19.03
CA GLY A 89 -3.62 -14.10 -18.96
C GLY A 89 -4.91 -13.79 -19.73
N ASN A 90 -4.88 -12.92 -20.74
CA ASN A 90 -5.98 -12.71 -21.69
C ASN A 90 -6.24 -13.95 -22.58
N SER A 91 -6.74 -15.03 -21.99
CA SER A 91 -7.71 -15.86 -22.72
C SER A 91 -9.05 -15.14 -22.60
N GLU A 92 -9.84 -15.11 -23.67
CA GLU A 92 -11.24 -14.66 -23.58
C GLU A 92 -11.94 -15.31 -22.37
N PRO A 93 -12.87 -14.62 -21.70
CA PRO A 93 -13.68 -15.26 -20.65
C PRO A 93 -14.29 -16.53 -21.23
N ASP A 94 -13.91 -17.67 -20.66
CA ASP A 94 -14.56 -18.94 -20.96
C ASP A 94 -16.04 -18.70 -20.62
N THR A 95 -16.88 -18.70 -21.64
CA THR A 95 -18.31 -18.41 -21.51
C THR A 95 -19.06 -19.54 -20.79
N ARG A 96 -18.35 -20.60 -20.38
CA ARG A 96 -18.87 -21.58 -19.42
C ARG A 96 -19.09 -20.93 -18.07
N GLN A 97 -20.36 -20.59 -17.82
CA GLN A 97 -20.87 -20.32 -16.49
C GLN A 97 -20.57 -21.51 -15.57
N SER A 98 -19.91 -21.25 -14.44
CA SER A 98 -19.55 -22.29 -13.47
C SER A 98 -20.81 -22.99 -12.96
N ARG A 99 -20.76 -24.31 -12.76
CA ARG A 99 -21.90 -25.06 -12.18
C ARG A 99 -21.84 -25.00 -10.65
N PRO A 100 -22.98 -25.07 -9.94
CA PRO A 100 -22.99 -25.12 -8.48
C PRO A 100 -22.13 -26.24 -7.88
N SER A 101 -22.03 -27.38 -8.57
CA SER A 101 -21.15 -28.49 -8.19
C SER A 101 -19.67 -28.11 -8.15
N ASP A 102 -19.23 -27.25 -9.08
CA ASP A 102 -17.82 -26.92 -9.28
C ASP A 102 -17.34 -25.86 -8.29
N ARG A 103 -18.29 -25.08 -7.76
CA ARG A 103 -18.08 -24.02 -6.77
C ARG A 103 -18.06 -24.54 -5.34
N LYS A 104 -18.74 -25.65 -5.08
CA LYS A 104 -19.00 -26.17 -3.74
C LYS A 104 -17.71 -26.30 -2.90
N GLY A 105 -17.76 -25.79 -1.68
CA GLY A 105 -16.67 -25.79 -0.71
C GLY A 105 -15.59 -24.75 -0.99
N LYS A 106 -15.65 -23.99 -2.09
CA LYS A 106 -14.62 -23.01 -2.45
C LYS A 106 -14.94 -21.62 -1.92
N ILE A 107 -13.90 -20.89 -1.56
CA ILE A 107 -14.00 -19.53 -1.07
C ILE A 107 -12.94 -18.64 -1.71
N ALA A 108 -13.32 -17.42 -2.09
CA ALA A 108 -12.41 -16.39 -2.58
C ALA A 108 -12.52 -15.13 -1.72
N VAL A 109 -11.39 -14.46 -1.52
CA VAL A 109 -11.31 -13.16 -0.85
C VAL A 109 -11.07 -12.09 -1.89
N LEU A 110 -11.95 -11.10 -1.93
CA LEU A 110 -11.77 -9.94 -2.82
C LEU A 110 -10.77 -8.94 -2.23
N PRO A 111 -10.13 -8.12 -3.08
CA PRO A 111 -9.40 -6.93 -2.65
C PRO A 111 -10.27 -6.05 -1.75
N PHE A 112 -9.68 -5.55 -0.67
CA PHE A 112 -10.42 -4.71 0.28
C PHE A 112 -10.68 -3.32 -0.29
N GLU A 113 -11.86 -2.80 0.02
CA GLU A 113 -12.14 -1.38 -0.15
C GLU A 113 -11.51 -0.61 1.02
N LEU A 114 -10.69 0.39 0.71
CA LEU A 114 -10.11 1.28 1.72
C LEU A 114 -10.87 2.60 1.79
N ILE A 115 -11.21 3.00 3.01
CA ILE A 115 -11.73 4.32 3.34
C ILE A 115 -10.73 4.97 4.28
N SER A 116 -10.11 6.07 3.86
CA SER A 116 -9.17 6.81 4.71
C SER A 116 -9.33 8.31 4.56
N ASN A 117 -8.95 9.04 5.60
CA ASN A 117 -8.74 10.49 5.57
C ASN A 117 -7.28 10.86 5.25
N ASP A 118 -6.40 9.87 5.08
CA ASP A 118 -4.99 10.07 4.80
C ASP A 118 -4.71 9.83 3.30
N PRO A 119 -4.42 10.89 2.53
CA PRO A 119 -4.15 10.76 1.09
C PRO A 119 -2.80 10.13 0.77
N SER A 120 -1.93 9.90 1.78
CA SER A 120 -0.64 9.24 1.58
C SER A 120 -0.73 7.72 1.50
N LEU A 121 -1.87 7.13 1.87
CA LEU A 121 -2.07 5.69 1.80
C LEU A 121 -2.34 5.25 0.36
N ASP A 122 -1.56 4.27 -0.11
CA ASP A 122 -1.85 3.57 -1.35
C ASP A 122 -3.02 2.61 -1.15
N VAL A 123 -4.20 3.06 -1.58
CA VAL A 123 -5.47 2.33 -1.49
C VAL A 123 -5.38 0.95 -2.16
N TYR A 124 -4.67 0.85 -3.28
CA TYR A 124 -4.57 -0.38 -4.05
C TYR A 124 -3.68 -1.39 -3.34
N LEU A 125 -2.46 -0.98 -3.00
CA LEU A 125 -1.49 -1.86 -2.36
C LEU A 125 -1.99 -2.37 -1.00
N LEU A 126 -2.59 -1.47 -0.20
CA LEU A 126 -3.12 -1.86 1.10
C LEU A 126 -4.36 -2.77 0.97
N GLY A 127 -5.19 -2.56 -0.05
CA GLY A 127 -6.31 -3.44 -0.38
C GLY A 127 -5.88 -4.87 -0.70
N GLU A 128 -4.80 -5.04 -1.49
CA GLU A 128 -4.20 -6.35 -1.79
C GLU A 128 -3.54 -6.98 -0.56
N GLN A 129 -2.86 -6.18 0.26
CA GLN A 129 -2.26 -6.67 1.48
C GLN A 129 -3.32 -7.21 2.45
N LEU A 130 -4.42 -6.48 2.66
CA LEU A 130 -5.53 -6.93 3.49
C LEU A 130 -6.22 -8.18 2.94
N GLN A 131 -6.34 -8.31 1.62
CA GLN A 131 -6.83 -9.51 0.96
C GLN A 131 -5.92 -10.72 1.27
N ALA A 132 -4.60 -10.56 1.11
CA ALA A 132 -3.63 -11.62 1.38
C ALA A 132 -3.64 -12.04 2.86
N GLU A 133 -3.65 -11.09 3.79
CA GLU A 133 -3.73 -11.37 5.22
C GLU A 133 -5.04 -12.07 5.61
N THR A 134 -6.15 -11.67 4.99
CA THR A 134 -7.45 -12.32 5.20
C THR A 134 -7.47 -13.73 4.63
N TYR A 135 -6.89 -13.96 3.44
CA TYR A 135 -6.69 -15.30 2.89
C TYR A 135 -5.90 -16.19 3.86
N LEU A 136 -4.77 -15.71 4.38
CA LEU A 136 -3.95 -16.45 5.34
C LEU A 136 -4.71 -16.72 6.64
N SER A 137 -5.47 -15.74 7.12
CA SER A 137 -6.29 -15.85 8.32
C SER A 137 -7.37 -16.94 8.16
N ILE A 138 -8.10 -16.95 7.04
CA ILE A 138 -9.13 -17.94 6.76
C ILE A 138 -8.49 -19.32 6.64
N LYS A 139 -7.42 -19.45 5.86
CA LYS A 139 -6.67 -20.71 5.70
C LYS A 139 -6.19 -21.28 7.03
N LYS A 140 -5.78 -20.42 7.97
CA LYS A 140 -5.26 -20.82 9.29
C LYS A 140 -6.36 -21.18 10.29
N TYR A 141 -7.48 -20.46 10.29
CA TYR A 141 -8.47 -20.52 11.37
C TYR A 141 -9.81 -21.14 10.98
N THR A 142 -9.95 -21.62 9.75
CA THR A 142 -11.16 -22.27 9.24
C THR A 142 -10.83 -23.66 8.71
N SER A 143 -11.86 -24.51 8.57
CA SER A 143 -11.71 -25.89 8.10
C SER A 143 -12.87 -26.27 7.18
N GLY A 144 -12.60 -27.14 6.21
CA GLY A 144 -13.63 -27.65 5.29
C GLY A 144 -13.93 -26.73 4.10
N LEU A 145 -13.10 -25.72 3.87
CA LEU A 145 -13.14 -24.84 2.70
C LEU A 145 -11.86 -24.96 1.88
N GLU A 146 -12.01 -24.92 0.56
CA GLU A 146 -10.92 -24.82 -0.41
C GLU A 146 -10.71 -23.34 -0.77
N MET A 147 -9.52 -22.81 -0.45
CA MET A 147 -9.20 -21.41 -0.68
C MET A 147 -8.74 -21.18 -2.11
N GLN A 148 -9.37 -20.24 -2.82
CA GLN A 148 -8.81 -19.67 -4.05
C GLN A 148 -7.67 -18.70 -3.69
N ASP A 149 -6.56 -18.81 -4.42
CA ASP A 149 -5.40 -17.96 -4.22
C ASP A 149 -5.69 -16.48 -4.62
N PRO A 150 -5.17 -15.47 -3.90
CA PRO A 150 -5.40 -14.06 -4.23
C PRO A 150 -4.93 -13.68 -5.64
N ILE A 151 -3.82 -14.24 -6.14
CA ILE A 151 -3.32 -13.96 -7.50
C ILE A 151 -4.32 -14.47 -8.53
N THR A 152 -4.84 -15.68 -8.33
CA THR A 152 -5.87 -16.26 -9.21
C THR A 152 -7.14 -15.40 -9.18
N THR A 153 -7.56 -14.98 -7.99
CA THR A 153 -8.72 -14.10 -7.80
C THR A 153 -8.53 -12.79 -8.57
N ASN A 154 -7.41 -12.11 -8.37
CA ASN A 154 -7.14 -10.80 -8.97
C ASN A 154 -7.00 -10.90 -10.49
N ASN A 155 -6.39 -11.98 -11.00
CA ASN A 155 -6.31 -12.26 -12.44
C ASN A 155 -7.70 -12.49 -13.06
N LEU A 156 -8.60 -13.18 -12.36
CA LEU A 156 -9.99 -13.33 -12.82
C LEU A 156 -10.71 -11.99 -12.82
N LEU A 157 -10.66 -11.21 -11.74
CA LEU A 157 -11.27 -9.88 -11.68
C LEU A 157 -10.78 -8.96 -12.81
N ALA A 158 -9.47 -8.97 -13.05
CA ALA A 158 -8.82 -8.28 -14.16
C ALA A 158 -9.34 -8.73 -15.53
N LYS A 159 -9.44 -10.04 -15.75
CA LYS A 159 -9.94 -10.63 -17.01
C LYS A 159 -11.38 -10.18 -17.33
N TYR A 160 -12.20 -9.98 -16.30
CA TYR A 160 -13.57 -9.44 -16.45
C TYR A 160 -13.65 -7.91 -16.37
N LYS A 161 -12.51 -7.21 -16.36
CA LYS A 161 -12.41 -5.74 -16.30
C LYS A 161 -13.11 -5.12 -15.09
N LEU A 162 -12.95 -5.77 -13.94
CA LEU A 162 -13.52 -5.34 -12.66
C LEU A 162 -12.44 -4.70 -11.78
N PRO A 163 -12.25 -3.37 -11.87
CA PRO A 163 -11.33 -2.68 -10.96
C PRO A 163 -11.89 -2.68 -9.54
N TYR A 164 -11.01 -2.48 -8.55
CA TYR A 164 -11.35 -2.62 -7.12
C TYR A 164 -12.50 -1.70 -6.68
N ALA A 165 -12.58 -0.51 -7.26
CA ALA A 165 -13.65 0.45 -7.02
C ALA A 165 -15.05 -0.05 -7.45
N ASN A 166 -15.12 -1.01 -8.37
CA ASN A 166 -16.37 -1.47 -8.98
C ASN A 166 -16.82 -2.85 -8.51
N LEU A 167 -16.13 -3.47 -7.54
CA LEU A 167 -16.46 -4.82 -7.07
C LEU A 167 -17.86 -4.92 -6.44
N LYS A 168 -18.38 -3.81 -5.91
CA LYS A 168 -19.75 -3.71 -5.35
C LYS A 168 -20.83 -3.44 -6.39
N ALA A 169 -20.47 -3.14 -7.63
CA ALA A 169 -21.43 -2.92 -8.71
C ALA A 169 -22.01 -4.24 -9.25
N ILE A 170 -21.35 -5.37 -8.95
CA ILE A 170 -21.77 -6.71 -9.33
C ILE A 170 -22.41 -7.40 -8.13
N SER A 171 -23.49 -8.14 -8.38
CA SER A 171 -24.14 -8.86 -7.30
C SER A 171 -23.23 -9.97 -6.74
N PRO A 172 -23.32 -10.29 -5.44
CA PRO A 172 -22.46 -11.34 -4.87
C PRO A 172 -22.65 -12.71 -5.54
N LYS A 173 -23.86 -12.99 -6.05
CA LYS A 173 -24.16 -14.18 -6.86
C LYS A 173 -23.33 -14.21 -8.15
N GLU A 174 -23.38 -13.14 -8.94
CA GLU A 174 -22.62 -13.05 -10.20
C GLU A 174 -21.10 -13.11 -9.93
N MET A 175 -20.65 -12.51 -8.83
CA MET A 175 -19.25 -12.57 -8.41
C MET A 175 -18.82 -14.01 -8.08
N ALA A 176 -19.66 -14.77 -7.37
CA ALA A 176 -19.41 -16.17 -7.05
C ALA A 176 -19.35 -17.04 -8.31
N GLU A 177 -20.22 -16.77 -9.28
CA GLU A 177 -20.24 -17.46 -10.58
C GLU A 177 -18.96 -17.16 -11.40
N LEU A 178 -18.55 -15.88 -11.44
CA LEU A 178 -17.36 -15.38 -12.14
C LEU A 178 -16.07 -15.98 -11.57
N LEU A 179 -15.94 -15.98 -10.24
CA LEU A 179 -14.77 -16.52 -9.55
C LEU A 179 -14.79 -18.05 -9.42
N ALA A 180 -15.91 -18.69 -9.78
CA ALA A 180 -16.15 -20.11 -9.62
C ALA A 180 -15.97 -20.60 -8.17
N VAL A 181 -16.54 -19.87 -7.20
CA VAL A 181 -16.48 -20.18 -5.77
C VAL A 181 -17.85 -20.18 -5.11
N GLU A 182 -18.05 -21.00 -4.06
CA GLU A 182 -19.31 -21.01 -3.31
C GLU A 182 -19.45 -19.79 -2.41
N ILE A 183 -18.35 -19.29 -1.86
CA ILE A 183 -18.34 -18.18 -0.92
C ILE A 183 -17.43 -17.06 -1.42
N VAL A 184 -17.95 -15.83 -1.42
CA VAL A 184 -17.18 -14.63 -1.73
C VAL A 184 -17.08 -13.76 -0.48
N VAL A 185 -15.86 -13.37 -0.13
CA VAL A 185 -15.55 -12.51 1.02
C VAL A 185 -15.28 -11.09 0.54
N TYR A 186 -16.12 -10.16 1.00
CA TYR A 186 -15.94 -8.73 0.84
C TYR A 186 -15.37 -8.14 2.14
N GLY A 187 -14.33 -7.32 1.99
CA GLY A 187 -13.71 -6.59 3.09
C GLY A 187 -13.74 -5.09 2.85
N THR A 188 -14.06 -4.32 3.89
CA THR A 188 -13.83 -2.87 3.93
C THR A 188 -12.95 -2.55 5.12
N ALA A 189 -11.87 -1.79 4.88
CA ALA A 189 -11.03 -1.23 5.92
C ALA A 189 -11.24 0.28 5.99
N ASN A 190 -11.61 0.77 7.17
CA ASN A 190 -11.68 2.19 7.47
C ASN A 190 -10.50 2.53 8.36
N ILE A 191 -9.50 3.22 7.82
CA ILE A 191 -8.26 3.57 8.53
C ILE A 191 -8.19 5.09 8.60
N ARG A 192 -8.32 5.63 9.81
CA ARG A 192 -8.29 7.07 10.03
C ARG A 192 -7.03 7.46 10.79
N ASN A 193 -6.26 8.37 10.23
CA ASN A 193 -5.20 9.04 10.97
C ASN A 193 -5.84 9.90 12.07
N SER A 194 -5.58 9.56 13.33
CA SER A 194 -6.12 10.23 14.52
C SER A 194 -5.14 11.23 15.14
N GLY A 195 -4.03 11.54 14.46
CA GLY A 195 -3.01 12.48 14.91
C GLY A 195 -1.84 11.83 15.65
N ALA A 196 -0.84 12.64 15.98
CA ALA A 196 0.38 12.18 16.63
C ALA A 196 0.35 12.35 18.15
N SER A 197 0.84 11.36 18.88
CA SER A 197 1.11 11.46 20.32
C SER A 197 2.62 11.57 20.55
N THR A 198 3.01 12.54 21.37
CA THR A 198 4.41 12.76 21.72
C THR A 198 4.67 12.27 23.13
N TYR A 199 5.46 11.22 23.27
CA TYR A 199 5.90 10.71 24.56
C TYR A 199 7.24 11.35 24.93
N HIS A 200 7.24 12.10 26.03
CA HIS A 200 8.45 12.60 26.66
C HIS A 200 8.90 11.62 27.74
N GLY A 201 10.02 10.95 27.52
CA GLY A 201 10.69 10.17 28.56
C GLY A 201 11.52 11.10 29.43
N GLY A 202 10.97 11.55 30.56
CA GLY A 202 11.71 12.31 31.57
C GLY A 202 11.46 11.72 32.95
N PHE A 203 12.53 11.33 33.65
CA PHE A 203 12.47 11.08 35.09
C PHE A 203 12.47 12.43 35.80
N VAL A 204 11.47 12.68 36.64
CA VAL A 204 11.47 13.84 37.54
C VAL A 204 12.48 13.55 38.65
N SER A 205 13.52 14.37 38.76
CA SER A 205 14.41 14.37 39.93
C SER A 205 13.55 14.59 41.18
N GLN A 206 13.40 13.55 42.00
CA GLN A 206 12.82 13.68 43.32
C GLN A 206 13.96 13.94 44.32
N ASN A 207 13.74 14.86 45.26
CA ASN A 207 14.64 15.07 46.39
C ASN A 207 14.82 13.75 47.15
N VAL A 208 15.98 13.11 47.03
CA VAL A 208 16.31 11.91 47.81
C VAL A 208 16.88 12.36 49.15
N MET A 209 16.15 12.09 50.23
CA MET A 209 16.68 12.25 51.59
C MET A 209 17.64 11.10 51.90
N GLU A 210 18.95 11.37 51.87
CA GLU A 210 19.93 10.42 52.38
C GLU A 210 19.92 10.41 53.92
N THR A 211 19.91 9.21 54.51
CA THR A 211 20.04 9.03 55.96
C THR A 211 21.46 8.56 56.26
N LYS A 212 22.32 9.45 56.74
CA LYS A 212 23.65 9.05 57.23
C LYS A 212 23.60 8.79 58.73
N LYS A 213 24.20 7.68 59.15
CA LYS A 213 24.41 7.37 60.58
C LYS A 213 25.79 7.89 60.97
N LYS A 214 25.83 8.80 61.95
CA LYS A 214 27.05 9.14 62.68
C LYS A 214 26.73 9.00 64.17
N ASP A 215 27.54 8.23 64.89
CA ASP A 215 27.45 8.01 66.33
C ASP A 215 26.06 7.61 66.85
N GLY A 216 25.47 6.57 66.24
CA GLY A 216 24.29 5.87 66.78
C GLY A 216 22.95 6.60 66.68
N LYS A 217 22.91 7.91 66.37
CA LYS A 217 21.68 8.66 66.07
C LYS A 217 21.48 8.81 64.55
N LYS A 218 20.23 8.64 64.10
CA LYS A 218 19.83 8.84 62.71
C LYS A 218 19.49 10.32 62.50
N GLU A 219 20.24 11.03 61.68
CA GLU A 219 19.86 12.36 61.19
C GLU A 219 19.53 12.32 59.70
N LYS A 220 18.45 13.01 59.32
CA LYS A 220 18.02 13.15 57.92
C LYS A 220 18.65 14.42 57.36
N THR A 221 19.49 14.31 56.34
CA THR A 221 20.07 15.47 55.67
C THR A 221 19.59 15.52 54.22
N ASN A 222 19.15 16.68 53.76
CA ASN A 222 18.79 16.88 52.36
C ASN A 222 20.07 16.88 51.51
N ALA A 223 20.25 15.86 50.68
CA ALA A 223 21.32 15.83 49.69
C ALA A 223 20.75 16.30 48.35
N PHE A 224 21.32 17.36 47.77
CA PHE A 224 20.98 17.84 46.44
C PHE A 224 21.91 17.17 45.43
N GLY A 225 21.41 16.18 44.69
CA GLY A 225 22.10 15.58 43.56
C GLY A 225 21.58 16.17 42.24
N THR A 226 22.46 16.71 41.42
CA THR A 226 22.15 17.12 40.05
C THR A 226 22.43 15.96 39.10
N GLU A 227 21.38 15.36 38.54
CA GLU A 227 21.50 14.36 37.46
C GLU A 227 21.29 15.06 36.11
N TYR A 228 22.23 14.86 35.18
CA TYR A 228 22.12 15.32 33.80
C TYR A 228 21.21 14.36 33.03
N SER A 229 20.01 14.81 32.62
CA SER A 229 19.06 13.99 31.85
C SER A 229 19.16 14.27 30.34
N SER A 230 19.26 13.21 29.54
CA SER A 230 19.04 13.27 28.10
C SER A 230 17.55 13.10 27.81
N ASN A 231 16.86 14.18 27.45
CA ASN A 231 15.46 14.12 27.03
C ASN A 231 15.37 13.38 25.69
N SER A 232 14.69 12.22 25.69
CA SER A 232 14.29 11.56 24.45
C SER A 232 12.79 11.78 24.23
N THR A 233 12.45 12.28 23.06
CA THR A 233 11.08 12.57 22.64
C THR A 233 10.75 11.64 21.48
N THR A 234 9.76 10.77 21.68
CA THR A 234 9.27 9.87 20.62
C THR A 234 7.88 10.32 20.20
N THR A 235 7.73 10.69 18.93
CA THR A 235 6.43 11.04 18.34
C THR A 235 5.92 9.83 17.57
N VAL A 236 4.71 9.37 17.90
CA VAL A 236 4.05 8.21 17.25
C VAL A 236 2.76 8.70 16.61
N THR A 237 2.54 8.38 15.33
CA THR A 237 1.27 8.64 14.64
C THR A 237 0.28 7.55 15.00
N ASN A 238 -0.94 7.93 15.40
CA ASN A 238 -2.00 7.02 15.79
C ASN A 238 -3.03 6.85 14.66
N PHE A 239 -3.54 5.63 14.53
CA PHE A 239 -4.59 5.26 13.59
C PHE A 239 -5.78 4.62 14.31
N ASP A 240 -6.99 5.04 13.97
CA ASP A 240 -8.23 4.33 14.31
C ASP A 240 -8.64 3.46 13.13
N THR A 241 -8.66 2.14 13.34
CA THR A 241 -8.88 1.16 12.28
C THR A 241 -10.13 0.34 12.54
N LYS A 242 -11.10 0.37 11.63
CA LYS A 242 -12.30 -0.49 11.65
C LYS A 242 -12.31 -1.42 10.44
N ILE A 243 -12.50 -2.71 10.69
CA ILE A 243 -12.63 -3.73 9.65
C ILE A 243 -14.09 -4.20 9.58
N ILE A 244 -14.59 -4.33 8.36
CA ILE A 244 -15.91 -4.90 8.04
C ILE A 244 -15.66 -6.11 7.15
N LEU A 245 -16.24 -7.26 7.51
CA LEU A 245 -16.18 -8.48 6.71
C LEU A 245 -17.60 -8.99 6.43
N ASN A 246 -17.87 -9.23 5.15
CA ASN A 246 -19.15 -9.73 4.65
C ASN A 246 -18.92 -10.96 3.78
N PHE A 247 -19.55 -12.08 4.10
CA PHE A 247 -19.43 -13.32 3.35
C PHE A 247 -20.77 -13.62 2.71
N PHE A 248 -20.75 -13.83 1.39
CA PHE A 248 -21.94 -14.18 0.63
C PHE A 248 -21.77 -15.55 0.02
N ASN A 249 -22.85 -16.33 -0.01
CA ASN A 249 -22.87 -17.58 -0.75
C ASN A 249 -23.17 -17.35 -2.24
N ASP A 250 -23.09 -18.41 -3.04
CA ASP A 250 -23.35 -18.42 -4.48
C ASP A 250 -24.81 -18.17 -4.88
N ARG A 251 -25.70 -17.97 -3.90
CA ARG A 251 -27.07 -17.51 -4.10
C ARG A 251 -27.23 -16.01 -3.84
N GLY A 252 -26.14 -15.35 -3.43
CA GLY A 252 -26.13 -13.93 -3.04
C GLY A 252 -26.63 -13.67 -1.62
N ALA A 253 -26.86 -14.71 -0.81
CA ALA A 253 -27.29 -14.54 0.57
C ALA A 253 -26.11 -14.29 1.49
N ASP A 254 -26.27 -13.33 2.40
CA ASP A 254 -25.30 -13.03 3.45
C ASP A 254 -25.31 -14.14 4.51
N ILE A 255 -24.16 -14.76 4.73
CA ILE A 255 -23.96 -15.82 5.74
C ILE A 255 -23.12 -15.34 6.92
N TYR A 256 -22.49 -14.16 6.81
CA TYR A 256 -21.68 -13.55 7.85
C TYR A 256 -21.39 -12.09 7.51
N ALA A 257 -21.95 -11.14 8.27
CA ALA A 257 -21.62 -9.72 8.16
C ALA A 257 -21.33 -9.14 9.54
N VAL A 258 -20.06 -8.83 9.80
CA VAL A 258 -19.61 -8.32 11.09
C VAL A 258 -18.60 -7.19 10.87
N SER A 259 -18.72 -6.15 11.68
CA SER A 259 -17.71 -5.10 11.78
C SER A 259 -17.08 -5.04 13.17
N ARG A 260 -15.81 -4.63 13.24
CA ARG A 260 -15.08 -4.49 14.50
C ARG A 260 -14.01 -3.40 14.40
N ASN A 261 -13.92 -2.61 15.46
CA ASN A 261 -12.82 -1.67 15.66
C ASN A 261 -11.60 -2.42 16.18
N SER A 262 -10.43 -2.05 15.68
CA SER A 262 -9.16 -2.65 16.06
C SER A 262 -8.77 -2.24 17.46
N PHE A 263 -8.03 -3.13 18.13
CA PHE A 263 -7.41 -2.82 19.40
C PHE A 263 -6.03 -2.27 19.15
N GLY A 264 -5.72 -1.10 19.72
CA GLY A 264 -4.47 -0.39 19.51
C GLY A 264 -4.59 0.67 18.42
N SER A 265 -3.60 1.56 18.38
CA SER A 265 -3.51 2.67 17.44
C SER A 265 -2.42 2.51 16.38
N ASP A 266 -1.79 1.35 16.32
CA ASP A 266 -0.76 1.04 15.34
C ASP A 266 -1.36 0.86 13.94
N VAL A 267 -0.55 1.14 12.91
CA VAL A 267 -0.95 0.97 11.51
C VAL A 267 -1.36 -0.48 11.20
N ASP A 268 -0.76 -1.46 11.88
CA ASP A 268 -1.00 -2.90 11.66
C ASP A 268 -2.13 -3.49 12.53
N ALA A 269 -2.88 -2.65 13.25
CA ALA A 269 -3.96 -3.11 14.13
C ALA A 269 -5.05 -3.89 13.38
N TYR A 270 -5.18 -3.72 12.05
CA TYR A 270 -6.09 -4.49 11.20
C TYR A 270 -5.88 -6.01 11.29
N LEU A 271 -4.63 -6.48 11.45
CA LEU A 271 -4.31 -7.91 11.38
C LEU A 271 -4.93 -8.69 12.55
N ALA A 272 -4.80 -8.15 13.75
CA ALA A 272 -5.41 -8.73 14.95
C ALA A 272 -6.94 -8.76 14.83
N THR A 273 -7.52 -7.72 14.22
CA THR A 273 -8.96 -7.58 14.00
C THR A 273 -9.48 -8.60 12.99
N ILE A 274 -8.81 -8.75 11.84
CA ILE A 274 -9.14 -9.75 10.82
C ILE A 274 -9.10 -11.16 11.46
N ASN A 275 -8.02 -11.49 12.16
CA ASN A 275 -7.88 -12.76 12.86
C ASN A 275 -9.00 -13.00 13.88
N TYR A 276 -9.42 -11.96 14.58
CA TYR A 276 -10.53 -12.06 15.53
C TYR A 276 -11.85 -12.40 14.84
N LEU A 277 -12.17 -11.69 13.75
CA LEU A 277 -13.41 -11.85 12.99
C LEU A 277 -13.46 -13.22 12.32
N VAL A 278 -12.41 -13.60 11.59
CA VAL A 278 -12.31 -14.88 10.88
C VAL A 278 -12.43 -16.07 11.83
N LYS A 279 -11.81 -16.03 13.03
CA LYS A 279 -11.99 -17.10 14.03
C LYS A 279 -13.45 -17.35 14.40
N ARG A 280 -14.33 -16.36 14.26
CA ARG A 280 -15.74 -16.40 14.69
C ARG A 280 -16.74 -16.38 13.53
N CYS A 281 -16.26 -16.46 12.29
CA CYS A 281 -17.14 -16.72 11.17
C CYS A 281 -17.76 -18.13 11.29
N PRO A 282 -18.80 -18.47 10.50
CA PRO A 282 -19.53 -19.74 10.63
C PRO A 282 -18.64 -20.99 10.51
N PHE A 283 -17.54 -20.88 9.77
CA PHE A 283 -16.56 -21.94 9.54
C PHE A 283 -15.25 -21.73 10.33
N GLY A 284 -15.24 -20.76 11.25
CA GLY A 284 -14.10 -20.45 12.09
C GLY A 284 -13.93 -21.38 13.29
N SER A 285 -12.69 -21.51 13.75
CA SER A 285 -12.30 -22.30 14.94
C SER A 285 -13.03 -21.93 16.24
N LYS A 286 -13.65 -20.76 16.32
CA LYS A 286 -14.45 -20.25 17.44
C LYS A 286 -15.87 -19.87 17.00
N ALA A 287 -16.39 -20.50 15.95
CA ALA A 287 -17.78 -20.36 15.55
C ALA A 287 -18.70 -20.68 16.75
N LYS A 288 -19.74 -19.86 16.95
CA LYS A 288 -20.80 -20.19 17.91
C LYS A 288 -21.58 -21.35 17.29
N ARG A 289 -21.48 -22.53 17.93
CA ARG A 289 -22.30 -23.70 17.60
C ARG A 289 -23.69 -23.56 18.20
#